data_AF-A0A9D5S9U2-F1
#
_entry.id   AF-A0A9D5S9U2-F1
#
_cell.length_a   1.000
_cell.length_b   1.000
_cell.length_c   1.000
_cell.angle_alpha   90.00
_cell.angle_beta   90.00
_cell.angle_gamma   90.00
#
_symmetry.space_group_name_H-M   'P 1'
#
loop_
_entity.id
_entity.type
_entity.pdbx_description
1 polymer ?
#
loop_
_entity_poly.entity_id
_entity_poly.type
_entity_poly.pdbx_seq_one_letter_code
_entity_poly.pdbx_strand_id
1 'polypeptide(L)'
;MKKIKTAIVALSYMFCAVVSNAQEQQLTIKCEQIGEIKGDQKFSAEDGWLMLTTDLYILNPEAFKGQLETIYTSRKEKDKVKNVFISGQITSTTVAQDVRYPLYNLTVDYVNKELTVNKANTQGKIRIADNIPLNAFGTNPVEMKFYAEAINVEQPQRISDFVCRQLSNIGKVNNDYSAMNKVSEEYGKLLESKTKERQYVFNSTVSLFNELDVDRKVYSICLYQFAPSNQDIERNFSNAALKKCVDDNSNIDYATIRKNVANKTAPIIVAVNYKSSHKPSVRKPNQINDSYVNDRIVKTRNLYAAKLISDDVFTQEDDLNELLKDYLSLDKEVKGYKENKAKGMTNINPSAIIYNYSELLNSIMMKNLKKEYLYENTFKAHYNDVQNAAKASLKDGKELERIEKLVNVMVMEKDADTISSTNKIIANFNAINDAEALVEDTKWETSVSDLRDRYEEAYFDKVFKGKCEKLLEGDPKEKEPIAEQIKKEIEDSKCKACFFQAEEYYFEPLQDKINVLKAEEAEKAAAEAAAAAKAAKLAKKKAMMAKKKKTTKK
;
A
#
# COMPACT_ATOMS: atom_id res chain seq x y z
N MET A 1 -13.10 39.71 79.17
CA MET A 1 -13.80 39.18 77.97
C MET A 1 -12.92 39.05 76.71
N LYS A 2 -12.06 40.02 76.34
CA LYS A 2 -11.18 39.90 75.14
C LYS A 2 -10.22 38.70 75.19
N LYS A 3 -9.56 38.43 76.32
CA LYS A 3 -8.60 37.31 76.47
C LYS A 3 -9.23 35.91 76.31
N ILE A 4 -10.51 35.76 76.66
CA ILE A 4 -11.25 34.49 76.51
C ILE A 4 -11.62 34.25 75.04
N LYS A 5 -12.00 35.29 74.30
CA LYS A 5 -12.29 35.18 72.86
C LYS A 5 -11.03 34.81 72.05
N THR A 6 -9.86 35.36 72.39
CA THR A 6 -8.60 35.01 71.71
C THR A 6 -8.16 33.57 72.01
N ALA A 7 -8.34 33.10 73.24
CA ALA A 7 -8.02 31.73 73.62
C ALA A 7 -8.94 30.70 72.93
N ILE A 8 -10.23 31.00 72.81
CA ILE A 8 -11.18 30.13 72.10
C ILE A 8 -10.84 30.06 70.61
N VAL A 9 -10.56 31.19 69.95
CA VAL A 9 -10.18 31.20 68.52
C VAL A 9 -8.86 30.46 68.29
N ALA A 10 -7.87 30.59 69.17
CA ALA A 10 -6.61 29.85 69.06
C ALA A 10 -6.81 28.33 69.28
N LEU A 11 -7.69 27.93 70.20
CA LEU A 11 -8.08 26.53 70.38
C LEU A 11 -8.83 25.99 69.15
N SER A 12 -9.73 26.77 68.55
CA SER A 12 -10.43 26.39 67.32
C SER A 12 -9.46 26.22 66.14
N TYR A 13 -8.46 27.08 66.00
CA TYR A 13 -7.43 26.95 64.96
C TYR A 13 -6.48 25.78 65.20
N MET A 14 -6.10 25.49 66.45
CA MET A 14 -5.35 24.28 66.78
C MET A 14 -6.18 23.02 66.54
N PHE A 15 -7.47 23.01 66.90
CA PHE A 15 -8.34 21.86 66.68
C PHE A 15 -8.59 21.64 65.19
N CYS A 16 -8.79 22.72 64.39
CA CYS A 16 -8.86 22.61 62.94
C CYS A 16 -7.53 22.14 62.32
N ALA A 17 -6.37 22.61 62.78
CA ALA A 17 -5.07 22.18 62.27
C ALA A 17 -4.73 20.73 62.64
N VAL A 18 -5.11 20.28 63.84
CA VAL A 18 -4.91 18.90 64.29
C VAL A 18 -5.91 17.95 63.60
N VAL A 19 -7.16 18.36 63.37
CA VAL A 19 -8.14 17.55 62.62
C VAL A 19 -7.81 17.52 61.11
N SER A 20 -7.18 18.57 60.57
CA SER A 20 -6.70 18.59 59.18
C SER A 20 -5.45 17.73 58.96
N ASN A 21 -4.58 17.59 59.97
CA ASN A 21 -3.39 16.73 59.92
C ASN A 21 -3.64 15.29 60.44
N ALA A 22 -4.80 15.04 61.06
CA ALA A 22 -5.24 13.71 61.52
C ALA A 22 -6.31 13.07 60.62
N GLN A 23 -6.51 13.59 59.41
CA GLN A 23 -6.78 12.67 58.31
C GLN A 23 -5.49 11.88 58.11
N GLU A 24 -5.39 10.71 58.75
CA GLU A 24 -4.48 9.66 58.30
C GLU A 24 -4.55 9.68 56.78
N GLN A 25 -3.44 10.00 56.12
CA GLN A 25 -3.35 9.90 54.67
C GLN A 25 -3.69 8.46 54.34
N GLN A 26 -4.94 8.21 53.97
CA GLN A 26 -5.40 6.87 53.65
C GLN A 26 -4.58 6.44 52.46
N LEU A 27 -3.67 5.50 52.68
CA LEU A 27 -2.80 5.00 51.62
C LEU A 27 -3.71 4.47 50.51
N THR A 28 -3.46 4.88 49.29
CA THR A 28 -4.23 4.45 48.11
C THR A 28 -3.34 3.62 47.20
N ILE A 29 -3.95 2.95 46.21
CA ILE A 29 -3.18 2.29 45.16
C ILE A 29 -2.95 3.32 44.06
N LYS A 30 -1.68 3.67 43.82
CA LYS A 30 -1.28 4.48 42.66
C LYS A 30 -0.86 3.58 41.50
N CYS A 31 -0.93 4.13 40.29
CA CYS A 31 -0.48 3.48 39.08
C CYS A 31 0.45 4.42 38.31
N GLU A 32 1.63 3.95 37.96
CA GLU A 32 2.61 4.74 37.20
C GLU A 32 3.16 3.92 36.02
N GLN A 33 3.47 4.61 34.92
CA GLN A 33 4.16 3.99 33.79
C GLN A 33 5.64 3.75 34.14
N ILE A 34 6.10 2.52 33.98
CA ILE A 34 7.45 2.09 34.37
C ILE A 34 8.39 1.87 33.18
N GLY A 35 7.84 1.82 31.97
CA GLY A 35 8.62 1.73 30.74
C GLY A 35 7.75 1.71 29.48
N GLU A 36 8.40 1.95 28.36
CA GLU A 36 7.83 1.88 27.03
C GLU A 36 8.84 1.25 26.08
N ILE A 37 8.38 0.30 25.28
CA ILE A 37 9.16 -0.35 24.23
C ILE A 37 8.54 0.07 22.90
N LYS A 38 9.27 0.84 22.10
CA LYS A 38 8.87 1.24 20.74
C LYS A 38 9.67 0.46 19.71
N GLY A 39 9.04 0.15 18.58
CA GLY A 39 9.76 -0.38 17.42
C GLY A 39 10.57 0.70 16.72
N ASP A 40 11.59 0.28 15.95
CA ASP A 40 12.36 1.22 15.11
C ASP A 40 11.59 1.64 13.84
N GLN A 41 10.42 1.02 13.61
CA GLN A 41 9.56 1.32 12.49
C GLN A 41 9.05 2.77 12.61
N LYS A 42 9.43 3.61 11.63
CA LYS A 42 8.85 4.93 11.47
C LYS A 42 7.46 4.75 10.90
N PHE A 43 6.45 5.06 11.71
CA PHE A 43 5.06 5.11 11.27
C PHE A 43 4.71 6.56 10.98
N SER A 44 4.80 6.98 9.72
CA SER A 44 4.29 8.29 9.31
C SER A 44 2.82 8.19 8.88
N ALA A 45 2.12 9.32 8.92
CA ALA A 45 0.76 9.41 8.37
C ALA A 45 0.74 9.19 6.85
N GLU A 46 1.84 9.55 6.17
CA GLU A 46 2.07 9.36 4.74
C GLU A 46 2.17 7.87 4.36
N ASP A 47 2.52 7.01 5.32
CA ASP A 47 2.66 5.57 5.12
C ASP A 47 1.31 4.81 5.09
N GLY A 48 0.18 5.51 5.17
CA GLY A 48 -1.15 4.88 5.10
C GLY A 48 -1.57 4.10 6.35
N TRP A 49 -0.86 4.28 7.47
CA TRP A 49 -1.26 3.75 8.77
C TRP A 49 -2.38 4.63 9.33
N LEU A 50 -3.58 4.05 9.39
CA LEU A 50 -4.77 4.83 9.68
C LEU A 50 -5.39 4.49 11.01
N MET A 51 -5.15 3.32 11.59
CA MET A 51 -5.92 2.91 12.76
C MET A 51 -5.06 2.44 13.93
N LEU A 52 -5.49 2.75 15.15
CA LEU A 52 -4.92 2.27 16.39
C LEU A 52 -5.79 1.17 17.00
N THR A 53 -5.16 0.09 17.44
CA THR A 53 -5.77 -0.91 18.31
C THR A 53 -4.94 -1.02 19.59
N THR A 54 -5.59 -1.13 20.75
CA THR A 54 -4.90 -1.34 22.03
C THR A 54 -5.46 -2.57 22.75
N ASP A 55 -4.59 -3.57 22.93
CA ASP A 55 -4.86 -4.76 23.74
C ASP A 55 -4.22 -4.60 25.12
N LEU A 56 -4.96 -4.89 26.18
CA LEU A 56 -4.48 -4.86 27.55
C LEU A 56 -4.36 -6.25 28.16
N TYR A 57 -3.32 -6.42 28.98
CA TYR A 57 -3.05 -7.63 29.73
C TYR A 57 -2.75 -7.28 31.19
N ILE A 58 -3.32 -8.03 32.14
CA ILE A 58 -2.96 -7.92 33.55
C ILE A 58 -2.02 -9.06 33.95
N LEU A 59 -0.88 -8.70 34.53
CA LEU A 59 0.12 -9.62 35.05
C LEU A 59 0.15 -9.52 36.58
N ASN A 60 0.39 -10.66 37.21
CA ASN A 60 0.51 -10.83 38.65
C ASN A 60 -0.64 -10.18 39.46
N PRO A 61 -1.92 -10.39 39.10
CA PRO A 61 -3.05 -9.84 39.85
C PRO A 61 -3.04 -10.28 41.33
N GLU A 62 -2.50 -11.45 41.64
CA GLU A 62 -2.31 -11.94 43.02
C GLU A 62 -1.40 -11.04 43.86
N ALA A 63 -0.47 -10.30 43.24
CA ALA A 63 0.43 -9.40 43.94
C ALA A 63 -0.28 -8.19 44.53
N PHE A 64 -1.56 -7.96 44.21
CA PHE A 64 -2.38 -6.96 44.89
C PHE A 64 -2.51 -7.26 46.38
N LYS A 65 -2.38 -8.53 46.81
CA LYS A 65 -2.29 -8.90 48.23
C LYS A 65 -1.26 -8.06 48.97
N GLY A 66 -0.02 -8.03 48.49
CA GLY A 66 1.07 -7.30 49.17
C GLY A 66 0.83 -5.78 49.19
N GLN A 67 0.21 -5.24 48.14
CA GLN A 67 -0.17 -3.83 48.08
C GLN A 67 -1.25 -3.51 49.14
N LEU A 68 -2.27 -4.36 49.23
CA LEU A 68 -3.35 -4.22 50.21
C LEU A 68 -2.85 -4.42 51.65
N GLU A 69 -1.92 -5.35 51.88
CA GLU A 69 -1.33 -5.58 53.21
C GLU A 69 -0.46 -4.42 53.68
N THR A 70 0.10 -3.65 52.74
CA THR A 70 0.84 -2.41 53.03
C THR A 70 -0.11 -1.25 53.34
N ILE A 71 -1.25 -1.17 52.63
CA ILE A 71 -2.26 -0.12 52.82
C ILE A 71 -3.08 -0.34 54.10
N TYR A 72 -3.56 -1.57 54.31
CA TYR A 72 -4.41 -1.96 55.42
C TYR A 72 -3.60 -2.75 56.44
N THR A 73 -3.14 -2.08 57.49
CA THR A 73 -2.23 -2.69 58.47
C THR A 73 -2.98 -3.48 59.54
N SER A 74 -4.19 -3.06 59.91
CA SER A 74 -4.96 -3.70 60.97
C SER A 74 -5.84 -4.86 60.48
N ARG A 75 -6.04 -5.88 61.32
CA ARG A 75 -6.93 -7.01 61.02
C ARG A 75 -8.36 -6.58 60.71
N LYS A 76 -8.89 -5.59 61.44
CA LYS A 76 -10.25 -5.09 61.28
C LYS A 76 -10.46 -4.39 59.93
N GLU A 77 -9.42 -3.76 59.39
CA GLU A 77 -9.50 -3.12 58.07
C GLU A 77 -9.34 -4.14 56.95
N LYS A 78 -8.42 -5.10 57.08
CA LYS A 78 -8.22 -6.18 56.11
C LYS A 78 -9.50 -6.97 55.85
N ASP A 79 -10.24 -7.30 56.91
CA ASP A 79 -11.51 -8.05 56.81
C ASP A 79 -12.63 -7.28 56.09
N LYS A 80 -12.51 -5.94 56.02
CA LYS A 80 -13.48 -5.08 55.33
C LYS A 80 -13.22 -4.98 53.83
N VAL A 81 -12.02 -5.31 53.34
CA VAL A 81 -11.69 -5.23 51.91
C VAL A 81 -12.37 -6.38 51.17
N LYS A 82 -13.19 -6.06 50.16
CA LYS A 82 -13.92 -7.06 49.38
C LYS A 82 -13.45 -7.19 47.95
N ASN A 83 -13.09 -6.08 47.31
CA ASN A 83 -12.65 -6.13 45.91
C ASN A 83 -11.52 -5.14 45.63
N VAL A 84 -10.71 -5.43 44.62
CA VAL A 84 -9.87 -4.44 43.93
C VAL A 84 -10.51 -4.14 42.58
N PHE A 85 -11.01 -2.92 42.44
CA PHE A 85 -11.62 -2.42 41.22
C PHE A 85 -10.57 -1.69 40.38
N ILE A 86 -10.43 -2.10 39.13
CA ILE A 86 -9.46 -1.55 38.18
C ILE A 86 -10.22 -0.94 37.01
N SER A 87 -9.90 0.31 36.67
CA SER A 87 -10.48 1.02 35.52
C SER A 87 -9.41 1.69 34.67
N GLY A 88 -9.73 1.93 33.40
CA GLY A 88 -8.84 2.59 32.43
C GLY A 88 -9.55 3.74 31.74
N GLN A 89 -8.81 4.79 31.40
CA GLN A 89 -9.30 5.98 30.71
C GLN A 89 -8.39 6.28 29.53
N ILE A 90 -8.97 6.51 28.36
CA ILE A 90 -8.24 6.99 27.18
C ILE A 90 -8.04 8.50 27.34
N THR A 91 -6.79 8.97 27.36
CA THR A 91 -6.47 10.39 27.35
C THR A 91 -6.27 10.85 25.91
N SER A 92 -7.37 11.21 25.25
CA SER A 92 -7.37 11.77 23.88
C SER A 92 -8.11 13.09 23.84
N THR A 93 -7.74 14.04 22.98
CA THR A 93 -8.45 15.32 22.84
C THR A 93 -9.84 15.22 22.18
N THR A 94 -10.18 14.10 21.55
CA THR A 94 -11.27 14.03 20.56
C THR A 94 -12.33 12.96 20.78
N VAL A 95 -12.04 11.87 21.53
CA VAL A 95 -13.00 10.78 21.74
C VAL A 95 -13.10 10.40 23.21
N ALA A 96 -14.33 10.49 23.75
CA ALA A 96 -14.75 9.90 25.02
C ALA A 96 -13.81 10.17 26.22
N GLN A 97 -13.26 11.38 26.31
CA GLN A 97 -12.34 11.82 27.37
C GLN A 97 -12.82 11.46 28.77
N ASP A 98 -14.11 11.65 29.03
CA ASP A 98 -14.67 11.50 30.37
C ASP A 98 -15.13 10.08 30.67
N VAL A 99 -14.93 9.13 29.75
CA VAL A 99 -15.38 7.74 29.91
C VAL A 99 -14.23 6.89 30.46
N ARG A 100 -14.47 6.29 31.63
CA ARG A 100 -13.59 5.31 32.26
C ARG A 100 -14.14 3.90 32.11
N TYR A 101 -13.42 3.04 31.41
CA TYR A 101 -13.79 1.65 31.18
C TYR A 101 -13.51 0.80 32.44
N PRO A 102 -14.47 -0.03 32.91
CA PRO A 102 -14.26 -0.92 34.04
C PRO A 102 -13.51 -2.17 33.56
N LEU A 103 -12.24 -2.35 33.95
CA LEU A 103 -11.40 -3.42 33.38
C LEU A 103 -11.52 -4.71 34.16
N TYR A 104 -11.39 -4.61 35.48
CA TYR A 104 -11.43 -5.75 36.39
C TYR A 104 -12.12 -5.38 37.71
N ASN A 105 -12.82 -6.34 38.30
CA ASN A 105 -13.25 -6.30 39.69
C ASN A 105 -12.82 -7.62 40.35
N LEU A 106 -11.65 -7.60 40.98
CA LEU A 106 -11.01 -8.78 41.56
C LEU A 106 -11.51 -8.97 42.99
N THR A 107 -12.06 -10.14 43.31
CA THR A 107 -12.50 -10.46 44.68
C THR A 107 -11.30 -10.68 45.59
N VAL A 108 -11.43 -10.15 46.80
CA VAL A 108 -10.46 -10.27 47.89
C VAL A 108 -11.12 -11.02 49.04
N ASP A 109 -10.48 -12.09 49.47
CA ASP A 109 -10.88 -12.84 50.67
C ASP A 109 -9.84 -12.64 51.76
N TYR A 110 -10.28 -12.70 53.01
CA TYR A 110 -9.42 -12.70 54.18
C TYR A 110 -9.51 -14.06 54.86
N VAL A 111 -8.55 -14.94 54.60
CA VAL A 111 -8.54 -16.33 55.07
C VAL A 111 -7.24 -16.58 55.81
N ASN A 112 -7.30 -17.27 56.96
CA ASN A 112 -6.10 -17.63 57.76
C ASN A 112 -5.19 -16.45 58.13
N LYS A 113 -5.78 -15.27 58.38
CA LYS A 113 -5.11 -14.00 58.71
C LYS A 113 -4.35 -13.34 57.55
N GLU A 114 -4.50 -13.83 56.33
CA GLU A 114 -3.88 -13.26 55.13
C GLU A 114 -4.93 -12.84 54.13
N LEU A 115 -4.62 -11.80 53.34
CA LEU A 115 -5.46 -11.45 52.20
C LEU A 115 -5.13 -12.40 51.04
N THR A 116 -6.15 -12.80 50.28
CA THR A 116 -6.00 -13.55 49.04
C THR A 116 -6.79 -12.87 47.95
N VAL A 117 -6.13 -12.54 46.84
CA VAL A 117 -6.77 -11.97 45.66
C VAL A 117 -7.04 -13.10 44.69
N ASN A 118 -8.31 -13.38 44.44
CA ASN A 118 -8.72 -14.47 43.58
C ASN A 118 -8.48 -14.13 42.09
N LYS A 119 -8.03 -15.11 41.32
CA LYS A 119 -7.73 -14.97 39.89
C LYS A 119 -8.79 -15.68 39.04
N ALA A 120 -9.89 -15.02 38.68
CA ALA A 120 -10.68 -15.47 37.52
C ALA A 120 -9.85 -15.25 36.27
N ASN A 121 -10.23 -15.95 35.20
CA ASN A 121 -9.54 -16.11 33.92
C ASN A 121 -8.89 -14.82 33.33
N THR A 122 -7.78 -14.36 33.90
CA THR A 122 -7.05 -13.14 33.48
C THR A 122 -6.04 -13.41 32.36
N GLN A 123 -6.12 -14.58 31.71
CA GLN A 123 -5.25 -14.96 30.60
C GLN A 123 -5.71 -14.34 29.27
N GLY A 124 -6.94 -13.84 29.22
CA GLY A 124 -7.49 -13.13 28.06
C GLY A 124 -6.94 -11.71 27.93
N LYS A 125 -6.98 -11.18 26.71
CA LYS A 125 -6.69 -9.77 26.42
C LYS A 125 -7.97 -8.94 26.45
N ILE A 126 -7.90 -7.74 26.98
CA ILE A 126 -9.00 -6.76 26.91
C ILE A 126 -8.70 -5.78 25.80
N ARG A 127 -9.55 -5.72 24.77
CA ARG A 127 -9.41 -4.72 23.70
C ARG A 127 -10.29 -3.52 23.94
N ILE A 128 -9.67 -2.40 24.28
CA ILE A 128 -10.36 -1.13 24.63
C ILE A 128 -10.47 -0.20 23.42
N ALA A 129 -9.55 -0.32 22.47
CA ALA A 129 -9.59 0.38 21.20
C ALA A 129 -9.40 -0.65 20.09
N ASP A 130 -10.34 -0.74 19.16
CA ASP A 130 -10.18 -1.50 17.92
C ASP A 130 -10.37 -0.57 16.73
N ASN A 131 -9.38 -0.54 15.84
CA ASN A 131 -9.42 0.19 14.59
C ASN A 131 -9.79 1.69 14.73
N ILE A 132 -9.18 2.42 15.66
CA ILE A 132 -9.47 3.85 15.86
C ILE A 132 -8.69 4.73 14.86
N PRO A 133 -9.34 5.60 14.06
CA PRO A 133 -8.66 6.45 13.08
C PRO A 133 -7.63 7.40 13.72
N LEU A 134 -6.36 7.33 13.33
CA LEU A 134 -5.25 8.15 13.86
C LEU A 134 -5.42 9.64 13.50
N ASN A 135 -6.01 9.95 12.35
CA ASN A 135 -6.37 11.31 11.95
C ASN A 135 -7.35 11.97 12.95
N ALA A 136 -8.18 11.19 13.65
CA ALA A 136 -9.04 11.70 14.69
C ALA A 136 -8.28 12.04 15.99
N PHE A 137 -7.05 11.56 16.19
CA PHE A 137 -6.28 11.67 17.46
C PHE A 137 -5.02 12.53 17.34
N GLY A 138 -4.72 13.07 16.15
CA GLY A 138 -3.46 13.77 15.88
C GLY A 138 -2.26 12.81 15.85
N THR A 139 -1.05 13.37 15.79
CA THR A 139 0.21 12.60 15.75
C THR A 139 0.57 11.93 17.08
N ASN A 140 -0.20 12.17 18.14
CA ASN A 140 0.12 11.69 19.48
C ASN A 140 -0.40 10.25 19.69
N PRO A 141 0.39 9.36 20.33
CA PRO A 141 -0.10 8.05 20.73
C PRO A 141 -1.30 8.18 21.67
N VAL A 142 -2.23 7.22 21.63
CA VAL A 142 -3.26 7.12 22.66
C VAL A 142 -2.59 6.77 23.98
N GLU A 143 -2.53 7.75 24.86
CA GLU A 143 -2.14 7.54 26.23
C GLU A 143 -3.33 6.96 27.01
N MET A 144 -3.05 6.01 27.89
CA MET A 144 -4.04 5.46 28.81
C MET A 144 -3.65 5.77 30.25
N LYS A 145 -4.64 6.15 31.05
CA LYS A 145 -4.52 6.26 32.50
C LYS A 145 -5.27 5.12 33.17
N PHE A 146 -4.60 4.44 34.09
CA PHE A 146 -5.17 3.34 34.85
C PHE A 146 -5.36 3.73 36.31
N TYR A 147 -6.43 3.21 36.90
CA TYR A 147 -6.82 3.46 38.28
C TYR A 147 -7.12 2.13 38.96
N ALA A 148 -6.68 1.98 40.21
CA ALA A 148 -7.06 0.86 41.05
C ALA A 148 -7.56 1.36 42.40
N GLU A 149 -8.68 0.82 42.86
CA GLU A 149 -9.32 1.19 44.12
C GLU A 149 -9.69 -0.07 44.91
N ALA A 150 -9.32 -0.11 46.19
CA ALA A 150 -9.82 -1.13 47.11
C ALA A 150 -11.22 -0.73 47.58
N ILE A 151 -12.19 -1.62 47.41
CA ILE A 151 -13.59 -1.43 47.76
C ILE A 151 -13.91 -2.24 49.01
N ASN A 152 -14.40 -1.53 50.03
CA ASN A 152 -14.74 -2.11 51.32
C ASN A 152 -16.24 -2.42 51.44
N VAL A 153 -16.61 -3.30 52.37
CA VAL A 153 -18.02 -3.62 52.72
C VAL A 153 -18.83 -2.36 53.05
N GLU A 154 -18.20 -1.36 53.65
CA GLU A 154 -18.83 -0.09 54.07
C GLU A 154 -19.09 0.87 52.91
N GLN A 155 -18.56 0.59 51.73
CA GLN A 155 -18.69 1.44 50.54
C GLN A 155 -19.35 0.69 49.37
N PRO A 156 -20.50 0.02 49.59
CA PRO A 156 -21.10 -0.81 48.57
C PRO A 156 -21.57 0.02 47.37
N GLN A 157 -21.92 1.30 47.54
CA GLN A 157 -22.41 2.13 46.43
C GLN A 157 -21.33 2.53 45.42
N ARG A 158 -20.03 2.46 45.75
CA ARG A 158 -18.95 2.99 44.89
C ARG A 158 -18.98 2.51 43.44
N ILE A 159 -19.22 1.21 43.23
CA ILE A 159 -19.34 0.64 41.87
C ILE A 159 -20.58 1.18 41.16
N SER A 160 -21.69 1.33 41.86
CA SER A 160 -22.93 1.86 41.29
C SER A 160 -22.78 3.34 40.93
N ASP A 161 -22.14 4.14 41.80
CA ASP A 161 -21.85 5.56 41.54
C ASP A 161 -20.86 5.74 40.38
N PHE A 162 -19.90 4.83 40.25
CA PHE A 162 -19.01 4.79 39.09
C PHE A 162 -19.83 4.56 37.81
N VAL A 163 -20.63 3.50 37.76
CA VAL A 163 -21.46 3.15 36.59
C VAL A 163 -22.40 4.30 36.21
N CYS A 164 -23.13 4.89 37.17
CA CYS A 164 -24.03 6.01 36.90
C CYS A 164 -23.30 7.22 36.30
N ARG A 165 -22.13 7.57 36.85
CA ARG A 165 -21.30 8.66 36.31
C ARG A 165 -20.83 8.37 34.90
N GLN A 166 -20.36 7.14 34.64
CA GLN A 166 -19.86 6.77 33.31
C GLN A 166 -20.98 6.70 32.26
N LEU A 167 -22.17 6.18 32.61
CA LEU A 167 -23.32 6.20 31.70
C LEU A 167 -23.77 7.64 31.39
N SER A 168 -23.74 8.54 32.38
CA SER A 168 -24.00 9.97 32.14
C SER A 168 -22.94 10.60 31.23
N ASN A 169 -21.67 10.20 31.34
CA ASN A 169 -20.60 10.67 30.46
C ASN A 169 -20.73 10.11 29.04
N ILE A 170 -21.14 8.85 28.88
CA ILE A 170 -21.46 8.27 27.56
C ILE A 170 -22.57 9.05 26.87
N GLY A 171 -23.64 9.42 27.60
CA GLY A 171 -24.74 10.20 27.04
C GLY A 171 -24.35 11.59 26.49
N LYS A 172 -23.13 12.06 26.78
CA LYS A 172 -22.57 13.32 26.27
C LYS A 172 -21.66 13.13 25.05
N VAL A 173 -21.36 11.88 24.66
CA VAL A 173 -20.50 11.57 23.51
C VAL A 173 -21.35 11.67 22.24
N ASN A 174 -21.00 12.61 21.36
CA ASN A 174 -21.75 12.89 20.13
C ASN A 174 -21.47 11.93 18.95
N ASN A 175 -20.75 10.82 19.19
CA ASN A 175 -20.32 9.88 18.14
C ASN A 175 -20.88 8.46 18.35
N ASP A 176 -21.16 7.80 17.21
CA ASP A 176 -21.54 6.39 16.97
C ASP A 176 -22.08 5.57 18.17
N TYR A 177 -23.40 5.40 18.21
CA TYR A 177 -24.14 4.70 19.27
C TYR A 177 -23.75 3.22 19.43
N SER A 178 -23.23 2.56 18.39
CA SER A 178 -23.03 1.10 18.38
C SER A 178 -21.94 0.62 19.34
N ALA A 179 -20.79 1.29 19.39
CA ALA A 179 -19.71 0.95 20.31
C ALA A 179 -20.03 1.37 21.75
N MET A 180 -20.66 2.54 21.92
CA MET A 180 -21.10 3.02 23.22
C MET A 180 -22.18 2.13 23.84
N ASN A 181 -23.02 1.48 23.02
CA ASN A 181 -23.96 0.46 23.48
C ASN A 181 -23.24 -0.77 24.06
N LYS A 182 -22.16 -1.26 23.42
CA LYS A 182 -21.36 -2.38 23.97
C LYS A 182 -20.68 -1.99 25.28
N VAL A 183 -20.15 -0.76 25.37
CA VAL A 183 -19.58 -0.25 26.63
C VAL A 183 -20.67 -0.14 27.71
N SER A 184 -21.89 0.27 27.35
CA SER A 184 -23.04 0.31 28.25
C SER A 184 -23.46 -1.08 28.75
N GLU A 185 -23.41 -2.09 27.87
CA GLU A 185 -23.65 -3.50 28.22
C GLU A 185 -22.64 -3.99 29.27
N GLU A 186 -21.36 -3.64 29.12
CA GLU A 186 -20.31 -4.02 30.09
C GLU A 186 -20.52 -3.38 31.47
N TYR A 187 -21.01 -2.14 31.55
CA TYR A 187 -21.41 -1.58 32.85
C TYR A 187 -22.57 -2.35 33.48
N GLY A 188 -23.53 -2.84 32.68
CA GLY A 188 -24.60 -3.72 33.13
C GLY A 188 -24.05 -5.03 33.71
N LYS A 189 -23.11 -5.68 33.01
CA LYS A 189 -22.43 -6.90 33.48
C LYS A 189 -21.64 -6.66 34.76
N LEU A 190 -20.99 -5.50 34.90
CA LEU A 190 -20.32 -5.13 36.15
C LEU A 190 -21.31 -5.04 37.32
N LEU A 191 -22.45 -4.39 37.14
CA LEU A 191 -23.49 -4.34 38.17
C LEU A 191 -24.03 -5.73 38.52
N GLU A 192 -24.28 -6.57 37.51
CA GLU A 192 -24.72 -7.95 37.72
C GLU A 192 -23.69 -8.78 38.51
N SER A 193 -22.41 -8.67 38.14
CA SER A 193 -21.32 -9.36 38.83
C SER A 193 -21.25 -8.98 40.31
N LYS A 194 -21.42 -7.69 40.61
CA LYS A 194 -21.44 -7.18 41.97
C LYS A 194 -22.62 -7.74 42.76
N THR A 195 -23.83 -7.73 42.20
CA THR A 195 -25.02 -8.30 42.86
C THR A 195 -24.86 -9.80 43.15
N LYS A 196 -24.13 -10.52 42.29
CA LYS A 196 -23.87 -11.96 42.45
C LYS A 196 -22.59 -12.26 43.25
N GLU A 197 -21.90 -11.23 43.77
CA GLU A 197 -20.59 -11.34 44.44
C GLU A 197 -19.56 -12.14 43.63
N ARG A 198 -19.59 -11.96 42.30
CA ARG A 198 -18.68 -12.60 41.35
C ARG A 198 -17.62 -11.63 40.89
N GLN A 199 -16.51 -12.20 40.47
CA GLN A 199 -15.49 -11.46 39.75
C GLN A 199 -16.00 -10.95 38.42
N TYR A 200 -15.45 -9.82 37.99
CA TYR A 200 -15.73 -9.25 36.70
C TYR A 200 -14.44 -8.97 35.93
N VAL A 201 -14.48 -9.28 34.64
CA VAL A 201 -13.45 -8.98 33.66
C VAL A 201 -14.19 -8.38 32.48
N PHE A 202 -13.73 -7.23 31.99
CA PHE A 202 -14.25 -6.64 30.78
C PHE A 202 -14.02 -7.60 29.62
N ASN A 203 -15.10 -8.09 29.03
CA ASN A 203 -15.03 -9.13 28.00
C ASN A 203 -15.48 -8.62 26.63
N SER A 204 -16.08 -7.42 26.57
CA SER A 204 -16.37 -6.82 25.28
C SER A 204 -15.08 -6.35 24.62
N THR A 205 -14.99 -6.60 23.31
CA THR A 205 -14.12 -5.78 22.48
C THR A 205 -14.87 -4.49 22.21
N VAL A 206 -14.33 -3.34 22.62
CA VAL A 206 -14.81 -2.04 22.13
C VAL A 206 -14.32 -1.91 20.70
N SER A 207 -14.95 -2.69 19.81
CA SER A 207 -14.76 -2.52 18.38
C SER A 207 -15.72 -1.44 17.95
N LEU A 208 -15.14 -0.27 17.71
CA LEU A 208 -15.83 0.81 17.02
C LEU A 208 -16.09 0.40 15.56
N PHE A 209 -15.21 -0.41 14.95
CA PHE A 209 -15.27 -0.70 13.50
C PHE A 209 -14.87 -2.16 13.19
N ASN A 210 -15.85 -3.06 13.15
CA ASN A 210 -15.67 -4.50 12.85
C ASN A 210 -15.45 -4.82 11.36
N GLU A 211 -15.65 -3.87 10.44
CA GLU A 211 -15.79 -4.15 8.99
C GLU A 211 -14.55 -3.89 8.13
N LEU A 212 -13.40 -3.61 8.74
CA LEU A 212 -12.15 -3.32 8.04
C LEU A 212 -11.15 -4.47 8.25
N ASP A 213 -10.81 -5.15 7.16
CA ASP A 213 -9.63 -6.02 7.11
C ASP A 213 -8.41 -5.11 7.17
N VAL A 214 -7.54 -5.30 8.16
CA VAL A 214 -6.41 -4.41 8.41
C VAL A 214 -5.17 -5.22 8.74
N ASP A 215 -4.04 -4.86 8.12
CA ASP A 215 -2.75 -5.44 8.47
C ASP A 215 -2.24 -4.74 9.73
N ARG A 216 -2.26 -5.45 10.86
CA ARG A 216 -1.88 -4.90 12.17
C ARG A 216 -0.39 -5.11 12.42
N LYS A 217 0.29 -4.05 12.85
CA LYS A 217 1.66 -4.12 13.32
C LYS A 217 1.80 -3.58 14.73
N VAL A 218 2.64 -4.21 15.54
CA VAL A 218 2.91 -3.73 16.89
C VAL A 218 3.69 -2.41 16.80
N TYR A 219 3.15 -1.37 17.41
CA TYR A 219 3.76 -0.03 17.45
C TYR A 219 4.56 0.16 18.74
N SER A 220 3.92 -0.11 19.88
CA SER A 220 4.56 0.03 21.19
C SER A 220 3.96 -0.89 22.24
N ILE A 221 4.74 -1.17 23.27
CA ILE A 221 4.31 -1.83 24.49
C ILE A 221 4.58 -0.89 25.67
N CYS A 222 3.53 -0.47 26.37
CA CYS A 222 3.62 0.35 27.59
C CYS A 222 3.35 -0.51 28.83
N LEU A 223 4.15 -0.34 29.87
CA LEU A 223 4.01 -1.07 31.12
C LEU A 223 3.63 -0.12 32.26
N TYR A 224 2.63 -0.51 33.04
CA TYR A 224 2.11 0.24 34.16
C TYR A 224 2.12 -0.61 35.42
N GLN A 225 2.72 -0.10 36.50
CA GLN A 225 2.82 -0.81 37.77
C GLN A 225 1.89 -0.19 38.81
N PHE A 226 1.19 -1.05 39.55
CA PHE A 226 0.43 -0.64 40.73
C PHE A 226 1.27 -0.79 42.00
N ALA A 227 1.27 0.24 42.84
CA ALA A 227 1.93 0.23 44.14
C ALA A 227 1.14 1.09 45.14
N PRO A 228 1.42 1.00 46.46
CA PRO A 228 0.82 1.86 47.45
C PRO A 228 1.34 3.29 47.25
N SER A 229 0.53 4.29 47.61
CA SER A 229 0.83 5.69 47.35
C SER A 229 2.13 6.19 47.98
N ASN A 230 2.59 5.55 49.05
CA ASN A 230 3.83 5.85 49.77
C ASN A 230 5.07 5.05 49.28
N GLN A 231 4.93 4.17 48.30
CA GLN A 231 6.05 3.39 47.77
C GLN A 231 6.56 4.01 46.46
N ASP A 232 7.87 4.16 46.34
CA ASP A 232 8.49 4.56 45.08
C ASP A 232 8.46 3.41 44.07
N ILE A 233 8.15 3.76 42.82
CA ILE A 233 8.12 2.83 41.70
C ILE A 233 9.38 3.05 40.86
N GLU A 234 10.12 1.98 40.61
CA GLU A 234 11.27 2.01 39.71
C GLU A 234 10.80 2.23 38.27
N ARG A 235 11.26 3.32 37.66
CA ARG A 235 10.95 3.68 36.27
C ARG A 235 12.20 3.50 35.45
N ASN A 236 12.37 2.36 34.77
CA ASN A 236 13.39 2.07 33.75
C ASN A 236 13.27 0.61 33.25
N PHE A 237 12.08 0.19 32.84
CA PHE A 237 11.90 -1.14 32.26
C PHE A 237 12.44 -1.18 30.82
N SER A 238 13.47 -1.98 30.58
CA SER A 238 13.96 -2.34 29.24
C SER A 238 13.95 -3.86 29.08
N ASN A 239 13.48 -4.34 27.93
CA ASN A 239 13.45 -5.75 27.62
C ASN A 239 13.79 -6.00 26.15
N ALA A 240 14.99 -6.53 25.89
CA ALA A 240 15.50 -6.77 24.54
C ALA A 240 14.67 -7.81 23.77
N ALA A 241 14.12 -8.82 24.45
CA ALA A 241 13.30 -9.84 23.80
C ALA A 241 11.95 -9.27 23.32
N LEU A 242 11.30 -8.43 24.14
CA LEU A 242 10.10 -7.72 23.71
C LEU A 242 10.39 -6.68 22.63
N LYS A 243 11.52 -5.97 22.72
CA LYS A 243 11.96 -5.05 21.64
C LYS A 243 12.09 -5.78 20.32
N LYS A 244 12.75 -6.94 20.31
CA LYS A 244 12.84 -7.81 19.14
C LYS A 244 11.46 -8.25 18.63
N CYS A 245 10.54 -8.65 19.51
CA CYS A 245 9.17 -9.00 19.10
C CYS A 245 8.43 -7.83 18.42
N VAL A 246 8.64 -6.60 18.89
CA VAL A 246 8.07 -5.39 18.26
C VAL A 246 8.72 -5.13 16.90
N ASP A 247 10.05 -5.20 16.82
CA ASP A 247 10.79 -4.93 15.57
C ASP A 247 10.48 -5.97 14.48
N ASP A 248 10.42 -7.25 14.86
CA ASP A 248 10.09 -8.39 13.98
C ASP A 248 8.59 -8.47 13.66
N ASN A 249 7.77 -7.58 14.23
CA ASN A 249 6.30 -7.60 14.13
C ASN A 249 5.67 -8.98 14.44
N SER A 250 6.19 -9.62 15.49
CA SER A 250 5.69 -10.92 15.93
C SER A 250 4.32 -10.79 16.61
N ASN A 251 3.50 -11.84 16.55
CA ASN A 251 2.26 -11.89 17.33
C ASN A 251 2.59 -11.81 18.83
N ILE A 252 2.01 -10.83 19.52
CA ILE A 252 2.21 -10.62 20.95
C ILE A 252 0.99 -11.13 21.71
N ASP A 253 1.17 -12.29 22.34
CA ASP A 253 0.17 -12.92 23.18
C ASP A 253 0.51 -12.83 24.69
N TYR A 254 -0.45 -13.23 25.52
CA TYR A 254 -0.29 -13.22 26.97
C TYR A 254 0.93 -14.05 27.43
N ALA A 255 1.20 -15.20 26.79
CA ALA A 255 2.31 -16.07 27.15
C ALA A 255 3.67 -15.39 26.92
N THR A 256 3.82 -14.73 25.77
CA THR A 256 5.02 -13.97 25.38
C THR A 256 5.23 -12.81 26.34
N ILE A 257 4.19 -12.03 26.63
CA ILE A 257 4.28 -10.91 27.59
C ILE A 257 4.64 -11.44 28.98
N ARG A 258 3.94 -12.46 29.47
CA ARG A 258 4.15 -13.02 30.81
C ARG A 258 5.58 -13.53 30.98
N LYS A 259 6.11 -14.28 30.01
CA LYS A 259 7.49 -14.80 30.06
C LYS A 259 8.54 -13.69 30.24
N ASN A 260 8.29 -12.52 29.67
CA ASN A 260 9.26 -11.42 29.61
C ASN A 260 9.07 -10.35 30.70
N VAL A 261 7.88 -10.26 31.30
CA VAL A 261 7.52 -9.17 32.23
C VAL A 261 7.18 -9.68 33.65
N ALA A 262 6.68 -10.91 33.80
CA ALA A 262 6.03 -11.35 35.05
C ALA A 262 6.98 -11.57 36.25
N ASN A 263 8.29 -11.41 36.10
CA ASN A 263 9.27 -11.60 37.19
C ASN A 263 9.28 -10.46 38.23
N LYS A 264 8.33 -9.52 38.17
CA LYS A 264 8.19 -8.41 39.12
C LYS A 264 7.18 -8.76 40.22
N THR A 265 7.44 -8.33 41.45
CA THR A 265 6.61 -8.62 42.65
C THR A 265 5.37 -7.73 42.78
N ALA A 266 5.03 -6.96 41.75
CA ALA A 266 3.92 -6.02 41.75
C ALA A 266 2.89 -6.37 40.66
N PRO A 267 1.61 -5.97 40.81
CA PRO A 267 0.63 -6.06 39.74
C PRO A 267 1.00 -5.11 38.60
N ILE A 268 0.93 -5.60 37.36
CA ILE A 268 1.32 -4.84 36.17
C ILE A 268 0.20 -4.92 35.12
N ILE A 269 -0.16 -3.79 34.53
CA ILE A 269 -0.90 -3.75 33.26
C ILE A 269 0.08 -3.50 32.12
N VAL A 270 -0.04 -4.32 31.08
CA VAL A 270 0.69 -4.16 29.82
C VAL A 270 -0.30 -3.73 28.75
N ALA A 271 -0.07 -2.57 28.16
CA ALA A 271 -0.81 -2.07 27.01
C ALA A 271 0.01 -2.31 25.74
N VAL A 272 -0.51 -3.10 24.82
CA VAL A 272 0.09 -3.34 23.50
C VAL A 272 -0.68 -2.53 22.48
N ASN A 273 0.01 -1.55 21.90
CA ASN A 273 -0.53 -0.67 20.88
C ASN A 273 -0.15 -1.20 19.50
N TYR A 274 -1.14 -1.36 18.63
CA TYR A 274 -0.97 -1.73 17.23
C TYR A 274 -1.36 -0.57 16.34
N LYS A 275 -0.61 -0.37 15.27
CA LYS A 275 -1.02 0.46 14.14
C LYS A 275 -1.47 -0.46 13.01
N SER A 276 -2.50 -0.05 12.27
CA SER A 276 -2.92 -0.79 11.09
C SER A 276 -3.12 0.10 9.89
N SER A 277 -2.75 -0.39 8.72
CA SER A 277 -2.96 0.28 7.44
C SER A 277 -4.29 -0.12 6.82
N HIS A 278 -4.86 0.79 6.02
CA HIS A 278 -6.03 0.45 5.22
C HIS A 278 -5.66 -0.60 4.16
N LYS A 279 -6.52 -1.59 4.01
CA LYS A 279 -6.36 -2.65 3.00
C LYS A 279 -7.58 -2.66 2.09
N PRO A 280 -7.41 -2.32 0.80
CA PRO A 280 -8.49 -2.38 -0.16
C PRO A 280 -9.04 -3.80 -0.26
N SER A 281 -10.35 -3.95 -0.07
CA SER A 281 -11.02 -5.24 -0.26
C SER A 281 -11.50 -5.36 -1.70
N VAL A 282 -10.58 -5.69 -2.61
CA VAL A 282 -10.89 -5.91 -4.03
C VAL A 282 -11.14 -7.40 -4.27
N ARG A 283 -12.31 -7.73 -4.81
CA ARG A 283 -12.60 -9.11 -5.23
C ARG A 283 -11.75 -9.49 -6.43
N LYS A 284 -11.58 -10.80 -6.65
CA LYS A 284 -10.91 -11.28 -7.87
C LYS A 284 -11.67 -10.79 -9.11
N PRO A 285 -10.98 -10.54 -10.24
CA PRO A 285 -11.59 -9.96 -11.43
C PRO A 285 -12.87 -10.64 -11.94
N ASN A 286 -12.92 -11.98 -11.88
CA ASN A 286 -14.09 -12.78 -12.27
C ASN A 286 -15.31 -12.64 -11.34
N GLN A 287 -15.17 -11.94 -10.22
CA GLN A 287 -16.23 -11.70 -9.23
C GLN A 287 -16.63 -10.21 -9.18
N ILE A 288 -16.04 -9.38 -10.04
CA ILE A 288 -16.39 -7.96 -10.19
C ILE A 288 -17.64 -7.86 -11.06
N ASN A 289 -18.64 -7.11 -10.61
CA ASN A 289 -19.84 -6.76 -11.36
C ASN A 289 -20.34 -5.38 -10.90
N ASP A 290 -21.32 -4.82 -11.62
CA ASP A 290 -21.85 -3.47 -11.33
C ASP A 290 -22.35 -3.33 -9.89
N SER A 291 -23.04 -4.35 -9.36
CA SER A 291 -23.55 -4.34 -7.98
C SER A 291 -22.40 -4.22 -6.98
N TYR A 292 -21.35 -5.04 -7.15
CA TYR A 292 -20.18 -5.02 -6.28
C TYR A 292 -19.47 -3.67 -6.28
N VAL A 293 -19.27 -3.06 -7.46
CA VAL A 293 -18.61 -1.76 -7.57
C VAL A 293 -19.45 -0.65 -6.93
N ASN A 294 -20.77 -0.67 -7.13
CA ASN A 294 -21.68 0.28 -6.50
C ASN A 294 -21.69 0.14 -4.96
N ASP A 295 -21.74 -1.09 -4.44
CA ASP A 295 -21.66 -1.37 -3.01
C ASP A 295 -20.34 -0.86 -2.42
N ARG A 296 -19.22 -1.05 -3.14
CA ARG A 296 -17.90 -0.54 -2.73
C ARG A 296 -17.89 0.98 -2.66
N ILE A 297 -18.42 1.68 -3.67
CA ILE A 297 -18.50 3.15 -3.68
C ILE A 297 -19.28 3.68 -2.49
N VAL A 298 -20.45 3.09 -2.21
CA VAL A 298 -21.27 3.49 -1.05
C VAL A 298 -20.51 3.23 0.26
N LYS A 299 -19.85 2.07 0.39
CA LYS A 299 -19.03 1.74 1.56
C LYS A 299 -17.88 2.75 1.74
N THR A 300 -17.10 3.02 0.71
CA THR A 300 -15.98 3.99 0.73
C THR A 300 -16.47 5.38 1.16
N ARG A 301 -17.58 5.86 0.60
CA ARG A 301 -18.16 7.17 0.97
C ARG A 301 -18.65 7.22 2.41
N ASN A 302 -19.28 6.16 2.90
CA ASN A 302 -19.73 6.07 4.29
C ASN A 302 -18.54 6.06 5.26
N LEU A 303 -17.47 5.31 4.94
CA LEU A 303 -16.23 5.30 5.72
C LEU A 303 -15.59 6.69 5.77
N TYR A 304 -15.56 7.40 4.65
CA TYR A 304 -15.01 8.76 4.58
C TYR A 304 -15.88 9.78 5.33
N ALA A 305 -17.20 9.74 5.16
CA ALA A 305 -18.14 10.62 5.88
C ALA A 305 -18.06 10.43 7.40
N ALA A 306 -17.83 9.20 7.85
CA ALA A 306 -17.58 8.85 9.25
C ALA A 306 -16.14 9.18 9.73
N LYS A 307 -15.31 9.78 8.87
CA LYS A 307 -13.89 10.13 9.13
C LYS A 307 -13.03 8.92 9.51
N LEU A 308 -13.35 7.75 8.97
CA LEU A 308 -12.66 6.48 9.28
C LEU A 308 -11.48 6.18 8.37
N ILE A 309 -11.42 6.85 7.23
CA ILE A 309 -10.29 6.84 6.30
C ILE A 309 -9.84 8.27 6.06
N SER A 310 -8.56 8.48 5.74
CA SER A 310 -8.03 9.80 5.39
C SER A 310 -8.44 10.22 3.97
N ASP A 311 -8.28 11.50 3.66
CA ASP A 311 -8.52 12.06 2.33
C ASP A 311 -7.69 11.36 1.25
N ASP A 312 -6.42 11.03 1.55
CA ASP A 312 -5.55 10.29 0.63
C ASP A 312 -6.08 8.89 0.34
N VAL A 313 -6.55 8.19 1.37
CA VAL A 313 -7.09 6.82 1.24
C VAL A 313 -8.43 6.84 0.52
N PHE A 314 -9.27 7.83 0.81
CA PHE A 314 -10.51 8.04 0.08
C PHE A 314 -10.24 8.30 -1.41
N THR A 315 -9.27 9.16 -1.73
CA THR A 315 -8.87 9.44 -3.11
C THR A 315 -8.43 8.16 -3.82
N GLN A 316 -7.50 7.40 -3.23
CA GLN A 316 -7.03 6.14 -3.81
C GLN A 316 -8.13 5.08 -3.95
N GLU A 317 -9.06 5.01 -2.99
CA GLU A 317 -10.23 4.13 -3.06
C GLU A 317 -11.19 4.52 -4.19
N ASP A 318 -11.44 5.82 -4.36
CA ASP A 318 -12.31 6.37 -5.41
C ASP A 318 -11.71 6.17 -6.81
N ASP A 319 -10.42 6.43 -6.96
CA ASP A 319 -9.67 6.16 -8.19
C ASP A 319 -9.72 4.66 -8.57
N LEU A 320 -9.56 3.78 -7.57
CA LEU A 320 -9.67 2.34 -7.80
C LEU A 320 -11.12 1.95 -8.14
N ASN A 321 -12.14 2.59 -7.57
CA ASN A 321 -13.53 2.37 -7.98
C ASN A 321 -13.76 2.77 -9.45
N GLU A 322 -13.16 3.87 -9.90
CA GLU A 322 -13.20 4.32 -11.28
C GLU A 322 -12.54 3.32 -12.22
N LEU A 323 -11.33 2.84 -11.89
CA LEU A 323 -10.65 1.79 -12.64
C LEU A 323 -11.49 0.51 -12.78
N LEU A 324 -12.20 0.10 -11.73
CA LEU A 324 -13.08 -1.08 -11.77
C LEU A 324 -14.29 -0.86 -12.71
N LYS A 325 -14.79 0.39 -12.83
CA LYS A 325 -15.83 0.73 -13.82
C LYS A 325 -15.30 0.68 -15.24
N ASP A 326 -14.09 1.19 -15.47
CA ASP A 326 -13.43 1.11 -16.78
C ASP A 326 -13.26 -0.35 -17.20
N TYR A 327 -12.85 -1.21 -16.26
CA TYR A 327 -12.72 -2.65 -16.49
C TYR A 327 -14.06 -3.31 -16.82
N LEU A 328 -15.14 -3.00 -16.08
CA LEU A 328 -16.48 -3.53 -16.38
C LEU A 328 -17.01 -3.08 -17.74
N SER A 329 -16.72 -1.83 -18.12
CA SER A 329 -17.08 -1.30 -19.43
C SER A 329 -16.35 -2.06 -20.55
N LEU A 330 -15.06 -2.32 -20.38
CA LEU A 330 -14.29 -3.16 -21.31
C LEU A 330 -14.83 -4.60 -21.37
N ASP A 331 -15.05 -5.25 -20.22
CA ASP A 331 -15.53 -6.63 -20.16
C ASP A 331 -16.88 -6.80 -20.86
N LYS A 332 -17.77 -5.82 -20.73
CA LYS A 332 -19.07 -5.80 -21.42
C LYS A 332 -18.91 -5.73 -22.94
N GLU A 333 -18.04 -4.85 -23.45
CA GLU A 333 -17.76 -4.75 -24.89
C GLU A 333 -17.12 -6.03 -25.45
N VAL A 334 -16.17 -6.63 -24.71
CA VAL A 334 -15.51 -7.87 -25.11
C VAL A 334 -16.51 -9.04 -25.13
N LYS A 335 -17.38 -9.16 -24.13
CA LYS A 335 -18.44 -10.18 -24.11
C LYS A 335 -19.42 -10.01 -25.26
N GLY A 336 -19.91 -8.78 -25.48
CA GLY A 336 -20.81 -8.48 -26.61
C GLY A 336 -20.18 -8.81 -27.96
N TYR A 337 -18.90 -8.49 -28.13
CA TYR A 337 -18.14 -8.84 -29.32
C TYR A 337 -18.04 -10.36 -29.53
N LYS A 338 -17.66 -11.12 -28.49
CA LYS A 338 -17.57 -12.59 -28.53
C LYS A 338 -18.93 -13.23 -28.87
N GLU A 339 -20.02 -12.74 -28.28
CA GLU A 339 -21.37 -13.22 -28.54
C GLU A 339 -21.80 -12.97 -29.99
N ASN A 340 -21.57 -11.77 -30.51
CA ASN A 340 -21.89 -11.43 -31.90
C ASN A 340 -21.09 -12.28 -32.89
N LYS A 341 -19.82 -12.55 -32.58
CA LYS A 341 -18.96 -13.41 -33.39
C LYS A 341 -19.44 -14.87 -33.36
N ALA A 342 -19.85 -15.36 -32.19
CA ALA A 342 -20.45 -16.69 -32.06
C ALA A 342 -21.77 -16.83 -32.84
N LYS A 343 -22.52 -15.73 -33.02
CA LYS A 343 -23.72 -15.66 -33.87
C LYS A 343 -23.41 -15.53 -35.37
N GLY A 344 -22.14 -15.51 -35.78
CA GLY A 344 -21.71 -15.47 -37.17
C GLY A 344 -21.73 -14.08 -37.81
N MET A 345 -21.81 -13.00 -37.02
CA MET A 345 -21.70 -11.64 -37.56
C MET A 345 -20.27 -11.38 -38.04
N THR A 346 -20.11 -10.87 -39.27
CA THR A 346 -18.80 -10.69 -39.92
C THR A 346 -18.24 -9.27 -39.80
N ASN A 347 -19.08 -8.26 -39.56
CA ASN A 347 -18.68 -6.84 -39.51
C ASN A 347 -18.91 -6.26 -38.11
N ILE A 348 -18.25 -6.83 -37.10
CA ILE A 348 -18.37 -6.35 -35.71
C ILE A 348 -17.28 -5.31 -35.48
N ASN A 349 -17.68 -4.05 -35.32
CA ASN A 349 -16.75 -2.94 -35.09
C ASN A 349 -16.10 -3.05 -33.70
N PRO A 350 -14.76 -3.17 -33.58
CA PRO A 350 -14.06 -3.27 -32.30
C PRO A 350 -13.77 -1.92 -31.62
N SER A 351 -14.19 -0.79 -32.19
CA SER A 351 -13.83 0.56 -31.73
C SER A 351 -14.12 0.82 -30.24
N ALA A 352 -15.20 0.24 -29.71
CA ALA A 352 -15.56 0.38 -28.30
C ALA A 352 -14.58 -0.37 -27.38
N ILE A 353 -14.07 -1.53 -27.81
CA ILE A 353 -13.02 -2.28 -27.10
C ILE A 353 -11.71 -1.47 -27.11
N ILE A 354 -11.33 -0.93 -28.27
CA ILE A 354 -10.12 -0.09 -28.41
C ILE A 354 -10.21 1.11 -27.45
N TYR A 355 -11.35 1.80 -27.44
CA TYR A 355 -11.58 2.95 -26.55
C TYR A 355 -11.49 2.55 -25.08
N ASN A 356 -12.31 1.59 -24.63
CA ASN A 356 -12.38 1.23 -23.21
C ASN A 356 -11.07 0.63 -22.68
N TYR A 357 -10.34 -0.13 -23.51
CA TYR A 357 -9.04 -0.65 -23.11
C TYR A 357 -7.97 0.46 -23.05
N SER A 358 -8.03 1.43 -23.97
CA SER A 358 -7.10 2.58 -23.94
C SER A 358 -7.31 3.45 -22.70
N GLU A 359 -8.56 3.75 -22.36
CA GLU A 359 -8.90 4.51 -21.15
C GLU A 359 -8.42 3.78 -19.89
N LEU A 360 -8.68 2.47 -19.79
CA LEU A 360 -8.19 1.65 -18.67
C LEU A 360 -6.66 1.73 -18.52
N LEU A 361 -5.92 1.57 -19.61
CA LEU A 361 -4.45 1.66 -19.58
C LEU A 361 -3.96 3.08 -19.25
N ASN A 362 -4.63 4.13 -19.75
CA ASN A 362 -4.32 5.51 -19.42
C ASN A 362 -4.51 5.77 -17.91
N SER A 363 -5.62 5.31 -17.33
CA SER A 363 -5.89 5.40 -15.88
C SER A 363 -4.77 4.75 -15.06
N ILE A 364 -4.30 3.56 -15.48
CA ILE A 364 -3.19 2.85 -14.82
C ILE A 364 -1.86 3.60 -15.00
N MET A 365 -1.57 4.09 -16.20
CA MET A 365 -0.32 4.81 -16.50
C MET A 365 -0.23 6.09 -15.69
N MET A 366 -1.29 6.90 -15.67
CA MET A 366 -1.35 8.16 -14.92
C MET A 366 -1.12 7.95 -13.43
N LYS A 367 -1.58 6.84 -12.85
CA LYS A 367 -1.32 6.50 -11.45
C LYS A 367 0.12 6.09 -11.20
N ASN A 368 0.70 5.25 -12.06
CA ASN A 368 2.11 4.87 -11.97
C ASN A 368 3.08 6.07 -12.06
N LEU A 369 2.70 7.13 -12.77
CA LEU A 369 3.53 8.34 -12.89
C LEU A 369 3.59 9.17 -11.59
N LYS A 370 2.53 9.15 -10.77
CA LYS A 370 2.46 9.96 -9.54
C LYS A 370 3.36 9.44 -8.41
N LYS A 371 3.70 8.14 -8.40
CA LYS A 371 4.58 7.49 -7.41
C LYS A 371 4.23 7.80 -5.94
N GLU A 372 2.93 7.91 -5.65
CA GLU A 372 2.44 8.13 -4.28
C GLU A 372 2.72 6.90 -3.41
N TYR A 373 3.16 7.11 -2.16
CA TYR A 373 3.53 6.00 -1.27
C TYR A 373 2.39 4.99 -1.08
N LEU A 374 1.18 5.49 -0.81
CA LEU A 374 0.01 4.66 -0.58
C LEU A 374 -0.35 3.85 -1.82
N TYR A 375 -0.23 4.46 -3.00
CA TYR A 375 -0.41 3.75 -4.27
C TYR A 375 0.60 2.61 -4.41
N GLU A 376 1.90 2.90 -4.30
CA GLU A 376 2.97 1.93 -4.53
C GLU A 376 2.92 0.73 -3.58
N ASN A 377 2.61 0.96 -2.31
CA ASN A 377 2.68 -0.08 -1.27
C ASN A 377 1.34 -0.82 -1.04
N THR A 378 0.20 -0.20 -1.38
CA THR A 378 -1.12 -0.75 -1.02
C THR A 378 -2.01 -1.00 -2.24
N PHE A 379 -2.10 -0.05 -3.19
CA PHE A 379 -3.09 -0.12 -4.27
C PHE A 379 -2.53 -0.71 -5.58
N LYS A 380 -1.23 -0.56 -5.85
CA LYS A 380 -0.60 -0.93 -7.12
C LYS A 380 -0.83 -2.39 -7.52
N ALA A 381 -0.83 -3.31 -6.54
CA ALA A 381 -1.13 -4.72 -6.79
C ALA A 381 -2.52 -4.92 -7.41
N HIS A 382 -3.53 -4.19 -6.92
CA HIS A 382 -4.90 -4.26 -7.46
C HIS A 382 -5.01 -3.68 -8.87
N TYR A 383 -4.27 -2.61 -9.17
CA TYR A 383 -4.17 -2.07 -10.53
C TYR A 383 -3.56 -3.10 -11.49
N ASN A 384 -2.49 -3.78 -11.06
CA ASN A 384 -1.88 -4.85 -11.85
C ASN A 384 -2.81 -6.04 -12.05
N ASP A 385 -3.59 -6.42 -11.03
CA ASP A 385 -4.58 -7.49 -11.14
C ASP A 385 -5.67 -7.16 -12.17
N VAL A 386 -6.18 -5.92 -12.16
CA VAL A 386 -7.16 -5.44 -13.16
C VAL A 386 -6.54 -5.40 -14.56
N GLN A 387 -5.31 -4.90 -14.70
CA GLN A 387 -4.60 -4.87 -15.98
C GLN A 387 -4.41 -6.28 -16.55
N ASN A 388 -3.99 -7.23 -15.71
CA ASN A 388 -3.78 -8.62 -16.12
C ASN A 388 -5.08 -9.31 -16.51
N ALA A 389 -6.18 -9.01 -15.80
CA ALA A 389 -7.49 -9.52 -16.16
C ALA A 389 -8.02 -8.95 -17.48
N ALA A 390 -7.84 -7.64 -17.71
CA ALA A 390 -8.17 -7.00 -18.98
C ALA A 390 -7.40 -7.64 -20.14
N LYS A 391 -6.07 -7.79 -19.99
CA LYS A 391 -5.21 -8.50 -20.96
C LYS A 391 -5.69 -9.92 -21.22
N ALA A 392 -6.01 -10.68 -20.17
CA ALA A 392 -6.50 -12.05 -20.32
C ALA A 392 -7.81 -12.11 -21.09
N SER A 393 -8.73 -11.17 -20.87
CA SER A 393 -10.02 -11.14 -21.57
C SER A 393 -9.90 -10.97 -23.09
N LEU A 394 -8.82 -10.33 -23.54
CA LEU A 394 -8.49 -10.06 -24.95
C LEU A 394 -7.66 -11.17 -25.62
N LYS A 395 -7.25 -12.22 -24.90
CA LYS A 395 -6.47 -13.32 -25.50
C LYS A 395 -7.29 -14.33 -26.30
N ASP A 396 -8.61 -14.30 -26.16
CA ASP A 396 -9.51 -15.25 -26.82
C ASP A 396 -9.83 -14.83 -28.27
N GLY A 397 -8.85 -14.97 -29.16
CA GLY A 397 -9.02 -14.81 -30.61
C GLY A 397 -8.06 -13.80 -31.25
N LYS A 398 -7.72 -14.04 -32.52
CA LYS A 398 -6.68 -13.29 -33.25
C LYS A 398 -6.93 -11.77 -33.30
N GLU A 399 -8.17 -11.33 -33.46
CA GLU A 399 -8.51 -9.90 -33.54
C GLU A 399 -8.41 -9.20 -32.19
N LEU A 400 -8.89 -9.84 -31.12
CA LEU A 400 -8.76 -9.30 -29.76
C LEU A 400 -7.30 -9.23 -29.32
N GLU A 401 -6.49 -10.23 -29.70
CA GLU A 401 -5.04 -10.22 -29.44
C GLU A 401 -4.33 -9.09 -30.20
N ARG A 402 -4.75 -8.80 -31.44
CA ARG A 402 -4.24 -7.65 -32.21
C ARG A 402 -4.62 -6.32 -31.56
N ILE A 403 -5.86 -6.18 -31.09
CA ILE A 403 -6.32 -5.00 -30.34
C ILE A 403 -5.50 -4.82 -29.06
N GLU A 404 -5.25 -5.89 -28.31
CA GLU A 404 -4.46 -5.84 -27.08
C GLU A 404 -3.06 -5.28 -27.35
N LYS A 405 -2.37 -5.79 -28.36
CA LYS A 405 -1.03 -5.34 -28.74
C LYS A 405 -1.06 -3.90 -29.26
N LEU A 406 -2.00 -3.56 -30.15
CA LEU A 406 -2.14 -2.21 -30.70
C LEU A 406 -2.31 -1.18 -29.58
N VAL A 407 -3.29 -1.38 -28.70
CA VAL A 407 -3.59 -0.44 -27.61
C VAL A 407 -2.44 -0.35 -26.60
N ASN A 408 -1.75 -1.46 -26.32
CA ASN A 408 -0.55 -1.43 -25.48
C ASN A 408 0.54 -0.53 -26.10
N VAL A 409 0.75 -0.59 -27.42
CA VAL A 409 1.69 0.33 -28.10
C VAL A 409 1.18 1.77 -28.08
N MET A 410 -0.11 2.00 -28.35
CA MET A 410 -0.72 3.34 -28.36
C MET A 410 -0.60 4.08 -27.03
N VAL A 411 -0.71 3.37 -25.90
CA VAL A 411 -0.76 3.97 -24.57
C VAL A 411 0.56 3.85 -23.82
N MET A 412 1.09 2.63 -23.70
CA MET A 412 2.22 2.35 -22.80
C MET A 412 3.58 2.59 -23.47
N GLU A 413 3.61 2.58 -24.80
CA GLU A 413 4.86 2.57 -25.59
C GLU A 413 4.76 3.54 -26.78
N LYS A 414 4.03 4.65 -26.61
CA LYS A 414 3.73 5.60 -27.69
C LYS A 414 4.97 6.25 -28.30
N ASP A 415 6.03 6.40 -27.53
CA ASP A 415 7.23 7.15 -27.90
C ASP A 415 8.36 6.20 -28.30
N ALA A 416 8.45 5.89 -29.60
CA ALA A 416 9.42 4.95 -30.16
C ALA A 416 10.88 5.31 -29.80
N ASP A 417 11.21 6.59 -29.71
CA ASP A 417 12.54 7.09 -29.37
C ASP A 417 13.01 6.67 -27.97
N THR A 418 12.07 6.42 -27.06
CA THR A 418 12.39 5.98 -25.69
C THR A 418 12.72 4.49 -25.62
N ILE A 419 12.48 3.75 -26.70
CA ILE A 419 12.68 2.30 -26.76
C ILE A 419 14.12 1.99 -27.19
N SER A 420 14.92 1.50 -26.26
CA SER A 420 16.31 1.11 -26.52
C SER A 420 16.46 -0.21 -27.27
N SER A 421 15.45 -1.10 -27.20
CA SER A 421 15.51 -2.44 -27.76
C SER A 421 14.98 -2.49 -29.19
N THR A 422 15.87 -2.84 -30.13
CA THR A 422 15.54 -3.07 -31.54
C THR A 422 14.44 -4.13 -31.72
N ASN A 423 14.50 -5.25 -30.99
CA ASN A 423 13.49 -6.31 -31.07
C ASN A 423 12.11 -5.81 -30.64
N LYS A 424 12.07 -4.87 -29.68
CA LYS A 424 10.82 -4.29 -29.19
C LYS A 424 10.22 -3.32 -30.21
N ILE A 425 11.03 -2.51 -30.88
CA ILE A 425 10.58 -1.66 -32.00
C ILE A 425 9.96 -2.52 -33.10
N ILE A 426 10.62 -3.61 -33.50
CA ILE A 426 10.10 -4.56 -34.50
C ILE A 426 8.75 -5.13 -34.07
N ALA A 427 8.65 -5.60 -32.82
CA ALA A 427 7.43 -6.19 -32.30
C ALA A 427 6.26 -5.18 -32.29
N ASN A 428 6.53 -3.93 -31.89
CA ASN A 428 5.54 -2.87 -31.83
C ASN A 428 5.09 -2.42 -33.22
N PHE A 429 6.04 -2.27 -34.15
CA PHE A 429 5.71 -1.97 -35.55
C PHE A 429 4.82 -3.05 -36.16
N ASN A 430 5.16 -4.32 -35.97
CA ASN A 430 4.34 -5.43 -36.45
C ASN A 430 2.95 -5.45 -35.79
N ALA A 431 2.85 -5.12 -34.50
CA ALA A 431 1.57 -5.01 -33.81
C ALA A 431 0.67 -3.92 -34.41
N ILE A 432 1.24 -2.76 -34.78
CA ILE A 432 0.51 -1.68 -35.44
C ILE A 432 0.01 -2.13 -36.81
N ASN A 433 0.90 -2.68 -37.66
CA ASN A 433 0.56 -3.12 -39.01
C ASN A 433 -0.48 -4.24 -39.04
N ASP A 434 -0.39 -5.22 -38.13
CA ASP A 434 -1.33 -6.34 -38.08
C ASP A 434 -2.74 -5.91 -37.65
N ALA A 435 -2.87 -4.74 -37.02
CA ALA A 435 -4.10 -4.20 -36.47
C ALA A 435 -4.67 -3.01 -37.27
N GLU A 436 -3.98 -2.52 -38.31
CA GLU A 436 -4.40 -1.34 -39.09
C GLU A 436 -5.81 -1.51 -39.69
N ALA A 437 -6.11 -2.69 -40.26
CA ALA A 437 -7.43 -2.99 -40.80
C ALA A 437 -8.57 -3.00 -39.75
N LEU A 438 -8.25 -3.04 -38.45
CA LEU A 438 -9.24 -3.00 -37.37
C LEU A 438 -9.67 -1.57 -37.02
N VAL A 439 -8.94 -0.56 -37.49
CA VAL A 439 -9.18 0.86 -37.20
C VAL A 439 -9.54 1.68 -38.44
N GLU A 440 -9.58 1.06 -39.62
CA GLU A 440 -10.05 1.68 -40.87
C GLU A 440 -11.49 2.19 -40.72
N ASP A 441 -11.77 3.40 -41.20
CA ASP A 441 -13.06 4.08 -41.06
C ASP A 441 -13.50 4.34 -39.61
N THR A 442 -12.56 4.30 -38.65
CA THR A 442 -12.82 4.61 -37.25
C THR A 442 -12.17 5.93 -36.83
N LYS A 443 -12.61 6.49 -35.70
CA LYS A 443 -11.99 7.70 -35.11
C LYS A 443 -10.50 7.53 -34.76
N TRP A 444 -9.98 6.30 -34.78
CA TRP A 444 -8.60 5.97 -34.39
C TRP A 444 -7.63 5.93 -35.57
N GLU A 445 -8.14 5.91 -36.80
CA GLU A 445 -7.35 5.74 -38.03
C GLU A 445 -6.17 6.71 -38.08
N THR A 446 -6.43 8.01 -37.91
CA THR A 446 -5.38 9.04 -37.91
C THR A 446 -4.34 8.81 -36.80
N SER A 447 -4.78 8.51 -35.58
CA SER A 447 -3.85 8.29 -34.46
C SER A 447 -2.98 7.05 -34.65
N VAL A 448 -3.51 6.00 -35.26
CA VAL A 448 -2.76 4.77 -35.57
C VAL A 448 -1.82 5.00 -36.75
N SER A 449 -2.23 5.77 -37.77
CA SER A 449 -1.35 6.18 -38.87
C SER A 449 -0.16 7.01 -38.36
N ASP A 450 -0.41 8.04 -37.54
CA ASP A 450 0.65 8.86 -36.95
C ASP A 450 1.60 8.05 -36.05
N LEU A 451 1.08 7.01 -35.39
CA LEU A 451 1.88 6.10 -34.60
C LEU A 451 2.72 5.18 -35.50
N ARG A 452 2.14 4.66 -36.59
CA ARG A 452 2.84 3.83 -37.56
C ARG A 452 4.02 4.59 -38.16
N ASP A 453 3.80 5.82 -38.63
CA ASP A 453 4.83 6.60 -39.31
C ASP A 453 6.05 6.85 -38.39
N ARG A 454 5.80 7.16 -37.10
CA ARG A 454 6.86 7.27 -36.09
C ARG A 454 7.62 5.95 -35.86
N TYR A 455 6.90 4.83 -35.85
CA TYR A 455 7.51 3.52 -35.68
C TYR A 455 8.26 3.04 -36.94
N GLU A 456 7.83 3.44 -38.14
CA GLU A 456 8.55 3.19 -39.39
C GLU A 456 9.91 3.91 -39.41
N GLU A 457 9.93 5.18 -39.01
CA GLU A 457 11.17 5.96 -38.92
C GLU A 457 12.14 5.35 -37.89
N ALA A 458 11.66 5.05 -36.68
CA ALA A 458 12.47 4.42 -35.65
C ALA A 458 12.96 3.02 -36.06
N TYR A 459 12.15 2.26 -36.81
CA TYR A 459 12.51 0.95 -37.32
C TYR A 459 13.63 1.08 -38.37
N PHE A 460 13.52 2.02 -39.30
CA PHE A 460 14.58 2.31 -40.27
C PHE A 460 15.90 2.68 -39.58
N ASP A 461 15.86 3.67 -38.70
CA ASP A 461 17.04 4.19 -38.00
C ASP A 461 17.77 3.10 -37.20
N LYS A 462 17.02 2.22 -36.54
CA LYS A 462 17.59 1.20 -35.64
C LYS A 462 18.00 -0.08 -36.33
N VAL A 463 17.43 -0.42 -37.49
CA VAL A 463 17.62 -1.73 -38.15
C VAL A 463 18.35 -1.63 -39.48
N PHE A 464 18.04 -0.60 -40.26
CA PHE A 464 18.48 -0.52 -41.65
C PHE A 464 19.54 0.56 -41.88
N LYS A 465 19.45 1.72 -41.24
CA LYS A 465 20.35 2.87 -41.47
C LYS A 465 21.83 2.50 -41.43
N GLY A 466 22.29 1.87 -40.34
CA GLY A 466 23.70 1.46 -40.22
C GLY A 466 24.14 0.36 -41.20
N LYS A 467 23.20 -0.41 -41.77
CA LYS A 467 23.48 -1.35 -42.87
C LYS A 467 23.60 -0.58 -44.20
N CYS A 468 22.69 0.37 -44.44
CA CYS A 468 22.63 1.18 -45.65
C CYS A 468 23.83 2.15 -45.75
N GLU A 469 24.25 2.78 -44.66
CA GLU A 469 25.42 3.69 -44.64
C GLU A 469 26.69 3.00 -45.15
N LYS A 470 26.87 1.71 -44.81
CA LYS A 470 28.01 0.90 -45.27
C LYS A 470 28.01 0.59 -46.77
N LEU A 471 26.90 0.83 -47.48
CA LEU A 471 26.83 0.69 -48.93
C LEU A 471 27.57 1.82 -49.65
N LEU A 472 27.68 2.99 -49.02
CA LEU A 472 28.33 4.16 -49.62
C LEU A 472 29.85 4.18 -49.40
N GLU A 473 30.37 3.25 -48.60
CA GLU A 473 31.78 3.12 -48.22
C GLU A 473 32.47 1.95 -48.96
N GLY A 474 33.57 2.21 -49.67
CA GLY A 474 34.38 1.18 -50.35
C GLY A 474 34.10 1.07 -51.86
N ASP A 475 34.44 -0.08 -52.46
CA ASP A 475 34.21 -0.33 -53.89
C ASP A 475 32.71 -0.57 -54.17
N PRO A 476 32.04 0.28 -54.97
CA PRO A 476 30.62 0.14 -55.29
C PRO A 476 30.23 -1.22 -55.88
N LYS A 477 31.11 -1.89 -56.64
CA LYS A 477 30.79 -3.20 -57.26
C LYS A 477 30.68 -4.32 -56.22
N GLU A 478 31.44 -4.25 -55.15
CA GLU A 478 31.36 -5.23 -54.04
C GLU A 478 30.09 -5.01 -53.20
N LYS A 479 29.47 -3.83 -53.29
CA LYS A 479 28.28 -3.44 -52.51
C LYS A 479 26.96 -3.73 -53.21
N GLU A 480 26.94 -3.89 -54.53
CA GLU A 480 25.75 -4.24 -55.33
C GLU A 480 24.98 -5.47 -54.79
N PRO A 481 25.61 -6.64 -54.52
CA PRO A 481 24.87 -7.79 -53.96
C PRO A 481 24.39 -7.59 -52.51
N ILE A 482 25.10 -6.76 -51.73
CA ILE A 482 24.69 -6.42 -50.36
C ILE A 482 23.48 -5.49 -50.39
N ALA A 483 23.43 -4.56 -51.34
CA ALA A 483 22.28 -3.67 -51.55
C ALA A 483 21.03 -4.47 -51.93
N GLU A 484 21.14 -5.45 -52.83
CA GLU A 484 20.01 -6.34 -53.18
C GLU A 484 19.50 -7.14 -51.97
N GLN A 485 20.40 -7.62 -51.12
CA GLN A 485 20.01 -8.30 -49.89
C GLN A 485 19.27 -7.36 -48.93
N ILE A 486 19.79 -6.16 -48.69
CA ILE A 486 19.16 -5.19 -47.79
C ILE A 486 17.79 -4.76 -48.35
N LYS A 487 17.68 -4.55 -49.67
CA LYS A 487 16.42 -4.22 -50.33
C LYS A 487 15.36 -5.29 -50.08
N LYS A 488 15.73 -6.56 -50.23
CA LYS A 488 14.86 -7.70 -49.90
C LYS A 488 14.46 -7.75 -48.42
N GLU A 489 15.40 -7.51 -47.51
CA GLU A 489 15.12 -7.44 -46.07
C GLU A 489 14.11 -6.31 -45.73
N ILE A 490 14.20 -5.17 -46.42
CA ILE A 490 13.27 -4.05 -46.26
C ILE A 490 11.89 -4.41 -46.83
N GLU A 491 11.82 -5.00 -48.01
CA GLU A 491 10.57 -5.44 -48.62
C GLU A 491 9.83 -6.47 -47.73
N ASP A 492 10.56 -7.43 -47.17
CA ASP A 492 10.03 -8.45 -46.25
C ASP A 492 9.50 -7.83 -44.94
N SER A 493 10.00 -6.65 -44.56
CA SER A 493 9.62 -5.93 -43.34
C SER A 493 8.27 -5.21 -43.44
N LYS A 494 7.72 -5.02 -44.64
CA LYS A 494 6.50 -4.22 -44.94
C LYS A 494 6.58 -2.73 -44.56
N CYS A 495 7.74 -2.23 -44.14
CA CYS A 495 7.94 -0.81 -43.81
C CYS A 495 8.08 0.03 -45.09
N LYS A 496 7.07 0.85 -45.39
CA LYS A 496 7.06 1.65 -46.62
C LYS A 496 8.07 2.79 -46.55
N ALA A 497 8.10 3.54 -45.43
CA ALA A 497 9.08 4.60 -45.27
C ALA A 497 10.52 4.07 -45.30
N CYS A 498 10.78 2.87 -44.75
CA CYS A 498 12.10 2.25 -44.82
C CYS A 498 12.58 2.04 -46.25
N PHE A 499 11.67 1.61 -47.14
CA PHE A 499 11.98 1.45 -48.56
C PHE A 499 12.27 2.78 -49.22
N PHE A 500 11.40 3.78 -49.05
CA PHE A 500 11.58 5.10 -49.65
C PHE A 500 12.88 5.77 -49.17
N GLN A 501 13.16 5.74 -47.86
CA GLN A 501 14.38 6.30 -47.29
C GLN A 501 15.63 5.54 -47.76
N ALA A 502 15.58 4.21 -47.86
CA ALA A 502 16.71 3.42 -48.36
C ALA A 502 16.98 3.69 -49.85
N GLU A 503 15.92 3.76 -50.66
CA GLU A 503 16.01 3.99 -52.10
C GLU A 503 16.61 5.36 -52.40
N GLU A 504 16.03 6.43 -51.85
CA GLU A 504 16.43 7.82 -52.09
C GLU A 504 17.84 8.13 -51.58
N TYR A 505 18.18 7.71 -50.36
CA TYR A 505 19.44 8.12 -49.73
C TYR A 505 20.62 7.18 -49.93
N TYR A 506 20.39 5.92 -50.34
CA TYR A 506 21.45 4.91 -50.36
C TYR A 506 21.51 4.09 -51.65
N PHE A 507 20.38 3.56 -52.13
CA PHE A 507 20.39 2.71 -53.33
C PHE A 507 20.58 3.52 -54.61
N GLU A 508 19.85 4.62 -54.82
CA GLU A 508 20.04 5.50 -55.97
C GLU A 508 21.48 6.06 -56.04
N PRO A 509 22.06 6.62 -54.95
CA PRO A 509 23.45 7.09 -54.98
C PRO A 509 24.49 5.99 -55.22
N LEU A 510 24.26 4.77 -54.73
CA LEU A 510 25.13 3.63 -55.03
C LEU A 510 25.07 3.28 -56.52
N GLN A 511 23.86 3.20 -57.08
CA GLN A 511 23.65 2.87 -58.48
C GLN A 511 24.30 3.91 -59.40
N ASP A 512 24.20 5.20 -59.05
CA ASP A 512 24.89 6.28 -59.77
C ASP A 512 26.40 6.10 -59.76
N LYS A 513 27.01 5.78 -58.60
CA LYS A 513 28.45 5.49 -58.50
C LYS A 513 28.85 4.28 -59.36
N ILE A 514 28.05 3.21 -59.37
CA ILE A 514 28.29 2.02 -60.20
C ILE A 514 28.23 2.39 -61.69
N ASN A 515 27.25 3.19 -62.10
CA ASN A 515 27.09 3.63 -63.48
C ASN A 515 28.27 4.49 -63.94
N VAL A 516 28.75 5.40 -63.09
CA VAL A 516 29.96 6.20 -63.35
C VAL A 516 31.19 5.31 -63.52
N LEU A 517 31.42 4.34 -62.62
CA LEU A 517 32.54 3.40 -62.73
C LEU A 517 32.47 2.56 -64.01
N LYS A 518 31.29 2.06 -64.38
CA LYS A 518 31.09 1.31 -65.63
C LYS A 518 31.40 2.19 -66.85
N ALA A 519 31.08 3.47 -66.82
CA ALA A 519 31.39 4.41 -67.89
C ALA A 519 32.90 4.70 -67.98
N GLU A 520 33.58 4.93 -66.85
CA GLU A 520 35.04 5.15 -66.80
C GLU A 520 35.82 3.92 -67.29
N GLU A 521 35.39 2.72 -66.90
CA GLU A 521 36.00 1.47 -67.38
C GLU A 521 35.77 1.26 -68.88
N ALA A 522 34.57 1.57 -69.38
CA ALA A 522 34.29 1.51 -70.81
C ALA A 522 35.13 2.51 -71.60
N GLU A 523 35.35 3.72 -71.08
CA GLU A 523 36.23 4.73 -71.68
C GLU A 523 37.68 4.26 -71.68
N LYS A 524 38.16 3.70 -70.56
CA LYS A 524 39.52 3.13 -70.47
C LYS A 524 39.71 1.96 -71.42
N ALA A 525 38.76 1.04 -71.49
CA ALA A 525 38.79 -0.08 -72.43
C ALA A 525 38.75 0.39 -73.89
N ALA A 526 37.96 1.42 -74.21
CA ALA A 526 37.94 2.04 -75.53
C ALA A 526 39.28 2.71 -75.88
N ALA A 527 39.90 3.41 -74.92
CA ALA A 527 41.23 4.02 -75.09
C ALA A 527 42.33 2.96 -75.31
N GLU A 528 42.31 1.87 -74.53
CA GLU A 528 43.22 0.74 -74.68
C GLU A 528 43.02 0.03 -76.04
N ALA A 529 41.77 -0.20 -76.46
CA ALA A 529 41.45 -0.76 -77.77
C ALA A 529 41.92 0.17 -78.92
N ALA A 530 41.76 1.48 -78.78
CA ALA A 530 42.24 2.46 -79.74
C ALA A 530 43.78 2.50 -79.81
N ALA A 531 44.47 2.38 -78.67
CA ALA A 531 45.93 2.27 -78.59
C ALA A 531 46.42 0.98 -79.25
N ALA A 532 45.79 -0.16 -78.97
CA ALA A 532 46.08 -1.45 -79.59
C ALA A 532 45.86 -1.41 -81.12
N ALA A 533 44.79 -0.76 -81.58
CA ALA A 533 44.51 -0.58 -83.01
C ALA A 533 45.58 0.30 -83.70
N LYS A 534 46.06 1.37 -83.06
CA LYS A 534 47.18 2.19 -83.55
C LYS A 534 48.48 1.37 -83.60
N ALA A 535 48.79 0.59 -82.57
CA ALA A 535 49.96 -0.28 -82.54
C ALA A 535 49.92 -1.36 -83.66
N ALA A 536 48.76 -1.98 -83.88
CA ALA A 536 48.56 -2.96 -84.96
C ALA A 536 48.74 -2.33 -86.36
N LYS A 537 48.25 -1.11 -86.59
CA LYS A 537 48.50 -0.36 -87.84
C LYS A 537 50.00 -0.07 -88.05
N LEU A 538 50.71 0.32 -86.99
CA LEU A 538 52.16 0.58 -87.05
C LEU A 538 52.96 -0.70 -87.35
N ALA A 539 52.57 -1.84 -86.75
CA ALA A 539 53.16 -3.15 -87.00
C ALA A 539 52.96 -3.60 -88.45
N LYS A 540 51.74 -3.45 -89.00
CA LYS A 540 51.46 -3.70 -90.44
C LYS A 540 52.31 -2.82 -91.36
N LYS A 541 52.49 -1.53 -91.03
CA LYS A 541 53.33 -0.60 -91.79
C LYS A 541 54.81 -1.02 -91.77
N LYS A 542 55.34 -1.42 -90.61
CA LYS A 542 56.71 -1.96 -90.48
C LYS A 542 56.88 -3.27 -91.26
N ALA A 543 55.91 -4.19 -91.23
CA ALA A 543 55.94 -5.43 -92.00
C ALA A 543 55.92 -5.19 -93.53
N MET A 544 55.15 -4.21 -94.01
CA MET A 544 55.17 -3.80 -95.42
C MET A 544 56.50 -3.17 -95.83
N MET A 545 57.11 -2.34 -94.97
CA MET A 545 58.44 -1.78 -95.25
C MET A 545 59.54 -2.85 -95.25
N ALA A 546 59.46 -3.86 -94.37
CA ALA A 546 60.36 -5.00 -94.38
C ALA A 546 60.21 -5.88 -95.64
N LYS A 547 58.97 -6.05 -96.16
CA LYS A 547 58.72 -6.69 -97.46
C LYS A 547 59.30 -5.87 -98.62
N LYS A 548 59.15 -4.53 -98.62
CA LYS A 548 59.74 -3.65 -99.65
C LYS A 548 61.28 -3.68 -99.68
N LYS A 549 61.94 -3.79 -98.51
CA LYS A 549 63.42 -3.96 -98.45
C LYS A 549 63.90 -5.32 -98.95
N LYS A 550 63.06 -6.37 -98.96
CA LYS A 550 63.41 -7.69 -99.55
C LYS A 550 63.24 -7.74 -101.07
N THR A 551 62.40 -6.87 -101.67
CA THR A 551 62.22 -6.78 -103.13
C THR A 551 63.18 -5.82 -103.83
N THR A 552 63.96 -5.01 -103.10
CA THR A 552 64.98 -4.10 -103.69
C THR A 552 66.40 -4.68 -103.70
N LYS A 553 66.56 -5.97 -103.36
CA LYS A 553 67.85 -6.68 -103.33
C LYS A 553 67.87 -7.93 -104.22
N LYS A 554 67.11 -7.92 -105.31
CA LYS A 554 67.22 -8.91 -106.39
C LYS A 554 67.34 -8.21 -107.72
#